data_AF-A0A7W0RVM6-F1
#
_entry.id   AF-A0A7W0RVM6-F1
#
_cell.length_a   1.000
_cell.length_b   1.000
_cell.length_c   1.000
_cell.angle_alpha   90.00
_cell.angle_beta   90.00
_cell.angle_gamma   90.00
#
_symmetry.space_group_name_H-M   'P 1'
#
loop_
_entity.id
_entity.type
_entity.pdbx_description
1 polymer ?
#
loop_
_entity_poly.entity_id
_entity_poly.type
_entity_poly.pdbx_seq_one_letter_code
_entity_poly.pdbx_strand_id
1 'polypeptide(L)'
;MRARSISGPGIVLAGLVGLTPAGGAGQTPDHLWIPGADPERGRGLVMRYDCGVCHTIQSVTGARGIVGPKLERFAERTVLAGSMANVPRNLVAWLMDPPAIDPATAMPDLGLSEAEARDIAAFLYTLGASAAAEAYRPVAELPPVGLEDGGASSPGAGEGATDIPIERAMDILSSHSPETPDPAAAAD
;
A
#
# COMPACT_ATOMS: atom_id res chain seq x y z
N MET A 1 11.65 -80.62 11.67
CA MET A 1 10.60 -79.77 11.07
C MET A 1 9.82 -79.08 12.17
N ARG A 2 9.51 -77.78 11.99
CA ARG A 2 8.78 -76.82 12.86
C ARG A 2 9.62 -76.31 14.07
N ALA A 3 10.22 -75.12 14.12
CA ALA A 3 9.95 -73.74 13.70
C ALA A 3 9.28 -72.87 14.79
N ARG A 4 9.86 -71.65 14.95
CA ARG A 4 9.31 -70.40 15.53
C ARG A 4 9.45 -70.27 17.06
N SER A 5 9.74 -69.11 17.66
CA SER A 5 9.68 -67.72 17.19
C SER A 5 10.58 -66.86 18.10
N ILE A 6 11.25 -65.85 17.53
CA ILE A 6 12.01 -64.81 18.23
C ILE A 6 11.12 -63.56 18.25
N SER A 7 10.91 -62.94 19.41
CA SER A 7 10.33 -61.60 19.54
C SER A 7 11.11 -60.80 20.57
N GLY A 8 11.96 -59.88 20.09
CA GLY A 8 12.62 -58.82 20.85
C GLY A 8 11.84 -57.50 20.81
N PRO A 9 12.28 -56.48 21.55
CA PRO A 9 11.44 -55.39 22.05
C PRO A 9 11.14 -54.31 21.00
N GLY A 10 9.96 -53.72 21.10
CA GLY A 10 9.49 -52.64 20.23
C GLY A 10 10.26 -51.34 20.45
N ILE A 11 10.81 -50.81 19.36
CA ILE A 11 11.30 -49.44 19.25
C ILE A 11 10.09 -48.56 18.89
N VAL A 12 9.66 -47.71 19.82
CA VAL A 12 8.68 -46.64 19.51
C VAL A 12 9.47 -45.43 19.03
N LEU A 13 9.25 -45.06 17.77
CA LEU A 13 9.85 -43.90 17.11
C LEU A 13 9.44 -42.58 17.78
N ALA A 14 10.44 -41.76 18.09
CA ALA A 14 10.29 -40.40 18.56
C ALA A 14 9.63 -39.53 17.47
N GLY A 15 8.51 -38.87 17.82
CA GLY A 15 7.89 -37.84 16.99
C GLY A 15 8.66 -36.53 17.10
N LEU A 16 9.36 -36.14 16.04
CA LEU A 16 9.86 -34.78 15.86
C LEU A 16 8.69 -33.89 15.41
N VAL A 17 8.14 -33.14 16.35
CA VAL A 17 7.25 -32.01 16.05
C VAL A 17 8.09 -30.95 15.34
N GLY A 18 7.91 -30.84 14.03
CA GLY A 18 8.50 -29.78 13.22
C GLY A 18 7.85 -28.44 13.57
N LEU A 19 8.61 -27.57 14.24
CA LEU A 19 8.25 -26.18 14.43
C LEU A 19 8.56 -25.43 13.12
N THR A 20 7.55 -25.16 12.30
CA THR A 20 7.68 -24.27 11.15
C THR A 20 7.61 -22.82 11.64
N PRO A 21 8.67 -22.00 11.51
CA PRO A 21 8.52 -20.57 11.70
C PRO A 21 7.77 -20.02 10.47
N ALA A 22 6.54 -19.56 10.70
CA ALA A 22 5.87 -18.70 9.74
C ALA A 22 6.69 -17.43 9.59
N GLY A 23 7.42 -17.31 8.46
CA GLY A 23 8.03 -16.06 8.05
C GLY A 23 6.90 -15.06 7.79
N GLY A 24 6.70 -14.13 8.71
CA GLY A 24 5.69 -13.10 8.57
C GLY A 24 6.01 -12.21 7.38
N ALA A 25 5.19 -12.27 6.34
CA ALA A 25 4.92 -11.06 5.58
C ALA A 25 4.49 -10.02 6.62
N GLY A 26 5.24 -8.93 6.73
CA GLY A 26 4.88 -7.85 7.64
C GLY A 26 3.44 -7.45 7.35
N GLN A 27 2.56 -7.57 8.34
CA GLN A 27 1.18 -7.14 8.20
C GLN A 27 1.21 -5.64 7.89
N THR A 28 0.47 -5.22 6.86
CA THR A 28 0.27 -3.81 6.57
C THR A 28 -0.33 -3.15 7.82
N PRO A 29 0.24 -2.05 8.33
CA PRO A 29 -0.29 -1.36 9.49
C PRO A 29 -1.77 -1.03 9.33
N ASP A 30 -2.54 -1.09 10.43
CA ASP A 30 -4.00 -0.90 10.40
C ASP A 30 -4.44 0.39 9.70
N HIS A 31 -3.65 1.48 9.84
CA HIS A 31 -3.96 2.79 9.25
C HIS A 31 -3.68 2.87 7.73
N LEU A 32 -2.95 1.90 7.17
CA LEU A 32 -2.70 1.77 5.73
C LEU A 32 -3.56 0.68 5.09
N TRP A 33 -4.35 -0.05 5.89
CA TRP A 33 -5.25 -1.06 5.37
C TRP A 33 -6.40 -0.43 4.57
N ILE A 34 -6.70 -1.02 3.41
CA ILE A 34 -7.76 -0.56 2.51
C ILE A 34 -8.81 -1.67 2.42
N PRO A 35 -10.01 -1.48 3.01
CA PRO A 35 -11.05 -2.50 2.99
C PRO A 35 -11.43 -2.91 1.56
N GLY A 36 -11.52 -4.22 1.31
CA GLY A 36 -11.91 -4.78 0.01
C GLY A 36 -10.85 -4.71 -1.10
N ALA A 37 -9.69 -4.12 -0.84
CA ALA A 37 -8.56 -4.12 -1.77
C ALA A 37 -7.72 -5.40 -1.67
N ASP A 38 -7.02 -5.74 -2.75
CA ASP A 38 -6.22 -6.95 -2.89
C ASP A 38 -4.82 -6.60 -3.44
N PRO A 39 -3.75 -6.76 -2.64
CA PRO A 39 -2.41 -6.38 -3.04
C PRO A 39 -1.83 -7.29 -4.14
N GLU A 40 -2.28 -8.54 -4.27
CA GLU A 40 -1.85 -9.42 -5.36
C GLU A 40 -2.45 -8.95 -6.71
N ARG A 41 -3.73 -8.57 -6.73
CA ARG A 41 -4.33 -7.91 -7.91
C ARG A 41 -3.63 -6.59 -8.21
N GLY A 42 -3.32 -5.81 -7.18
CA GLY A 42 -2.57 -4.56 -7.27
C GLY A 42 -1.21 -4.73 -7.94
N ARG A 43 -0.44 -5.74 -7.56
CA ARG A 43 0.84 -6.08 -8.21
C ARG A 43 0.65 -6.37 -9.70
N GLY A 44 -0.42 -7.07 -10.06
CA GLY A 44 -0.81 -7.32 -11.44
C GLY A 44 -1.13 -6.04 -12.21
N LEU A 45 -1.88 -5.13 -11.61
CA LEU A 45 -2.24 -3.83 -12.17
C LEU A 45 -1.02 -2.94 -12.39
N VAL A 46 -0.08 -2.91 -11.44
CA VAL A 46 1.19 -2.16 -11.57
C VAL A 46 1.98 -2.55 -12.81
N MET A 47 1.91 -3.83 -13.22
CA MET A 47 2.51 -4.29 -14.47
C MET A 47 1.66 -3.90 -15.68
N ARG A 48 0.32 -4.01 -15.59
CA ARG A 48 -0.60 -3.71 -16.70
C ARG A 48 -0.64 -2.23 -17.09
N TYR A 49 -0.56 -1.34 -16.10
CA TYR A 49 -0.55 0.11 -16.29
C TYR A 49 0.88 0.68 -16.42
N ASP A 50 1.87 -0.18 -16.68
CA ASP A 50 3.25 0.19 -16.97
C ASP A 50 3.90 1.14 -15.94
N CYS A 51 3.51 1.06 -14.67
CA CYS A 51 4.07 1.92 -13.62
C CYS A 51 5.60 1.77 -13.52
N GLY A 52 6.13 0.60 -13.90
CA GLY A 52 7.55 0.29 -13.96
C GLY A 52 8.37 1.03 -15.04
N VAL A 53 7.71 1.69 -16.01
CA VAL A 53 8.38 2.56 -16.99
C VAL A 53 8.94 3.81 -16.33
N CYS A 54 8.19 4.38 -15.37
CA CYS A 54 8.59 5.58 -14.65
C CYS A 54 9.23 5.28 -13.30
N HIS A 55 8.77 4.24 -12.60
CA HIS A 55 9.21 3.93 -11.23
C HIS A 55 10.07 2.67 -11.15
N THR A 56 11.01 2.68 -10.21
CA THR A 56 11.72 1.45 -9.81
C THR A 56 10.90 0.75 -8.72
N ILE A 57 10.58 -0.54 -8.94
CA ILE A 57 9.78 -1.36 -8.02
C ILE A 57 10.42 -2.75 -7.91
N GLN A 58 11.23 -2.98 -6.87
CA GLN A 58 12.08 -4.18 -6.80
C GLN A 58 11.31 -5.51 -6.82
N SER A 59 10.09 -5.55 -6.27
CA SER A 59 9.23 -6.74 -6.26
C SER A 59 8.55 -7.02 -7.60
N VAL A 60 8.71 -6.16 -8.60
CA VAL A 60 8.11 -6.27 -9.94
C VAL A 60 9.22 -6.40 -10.98
N THR A 61 9.23 -7.52 -11.69
CA THR A 61 10.24 -7.79 -12.71
C THR A 61 10.17 -6.76 -13.84
N GLY A 62 11.30 -6.15 -14.17
CA GLY A 62 11.39 -5.17 -15.26
C GLY A 62 11.07 -3.73 -14.87
N ALA A 63 10.47 -3.48 -13.70
CA ALA A 63 10.18 -2.15 -13.19
C ALA A 63 11.46 -1.44 -12.71
N ARG A 64 12.15 -0.76 -13.64
CA ARG A 64 13.44 -0.08 -13.41
C ARG A 64 13.41 1.39 -13.85
N GLY A 65 12.23 1.97 -13.97
CA GLY A 65 12.06 3.38 -14.32
C GLY A 65 12.69 4.32 -13.29
N ILE A 66 13.19 5.46 -13.76
CA ILE A 66 13.85 6.48 -12.92
C ILE A 66 13.32 7.89 -13.16
N VAL A 67 12.22 8.02 -13.93
CA VAL A 67 11.56 9.31 -14.17
C VAL A 67 10.82 9.73 -12.91
N GLY A 68 10.07 8.80 -12.32
CA GLY A 68 9.45 8.96 -11.01
C GLY A 68 10.40 8.54 -9.88
N PRO A 69 10.07 8.91 -8.63
CA PRO A 69 10.81 8.42 -7.48
C PRO A 69 10.72 6.89 -7.41
N LYS A 70 11.76 6.23 -6.90
CA LYS A 70 11.68 4.80 -6.62
C LYS A 70 10.53 4.53 -5.63
N LEU A 71 9.92 3.35 -5.64
CA LEU A 71 8.78 3.01 -4.78
C LEU A 71 9.10 1.96 -3.72
N GLU A 72 10.38 1.63 -3.50
CA GLU A 72 10.70 0.75 -2.38
C GLU A 72 10.41 1.42 -1.05
N ARG A 73 10.04 0.59 -0.08
CA ARG A 73 9.69 1.04 1.28
C ARG A 73 8.60 2.11 1.29
N PHE A 74 7.68 2.05 0.33
CA PHE A 74 6.61 3.04 0.19
C PHE A 74 5.74 3.14 1.45
N ALA A 75 5.48 2.02 2.14
CA ALA A 75 4.70 1.98 3.38
C ALA A 75 5.31 2.79 4.53
N GLU A 76 6.60 3.12 4.45
CA GLU A 76 7.30 3.89 5.48
C GLU A 76 7.30 5.40 5.19
N ARG A 77 6.75 5.82 4.04
CA ARG A 77 6.70 7.23 3.67
C ARG A 77 5.57 7.92 4.40
N THR A 78 5.85 9.10 4.91
CA THR A 78 4.84 9.99 5.50
C THR A 78 4.25 10.96 4.48
N VAL A 79 4.99 11.22 3.39
CA VAL A 79 4.61 12.18 2.34
C VAL A 79 4.39 11.47 1.00
N LEU A 80 3.25 11.74 0.39
CA LEU A 80 2.82 11.34 -0.94
C LEU A 80 2.98 12.51 -1.91
N ALA A 81 3.50 12.24 -3.12
CA ALA A 81 3.66 13.21 -4.20
C ALA A 81 4.38 14.52 -3.81
N GLY A 82 5.17 14.50 -2.74
CA GLY A 82 5.97 15.65 -2.27
C GLY A 82 5.23 16.65 -1.39
N SER A 83 3.90 16.61 -1.31
CA SER A 83 3.09 17.64 -0.61
C SER A 83 1.98 17.11 0.28
N MET A 84 1.57 15.85 0.11
CA MET A 84 0.37 15.30 0.77
C MET A 84 0.70 14.26 1.83
N ALA A 85 -0.16 14.08 2.84
CA ALA A 85 0.01 12.96 3.76
C ALA A 85 -0.20 11.62 3.02
N ASN A 86 0.67 10.65 3.28
CA ASN A 86 0.57 9.29 2.72
C ASN A 86 -0.45 8.46 3.52
N VAL A 87 -1.73 8.70 3.23
CA VAL A 87 -2.85 7.93 3.78
C VAL A 87 -3.68 7.33 2.64
N PRO A 88 -4.40 6.21 2.86
CA PRO A 88 -5.11 5.49 1.80
C PRO A 88 -5.97 6.35 0.87
N ARG A 89 -6.77 7.26 1.45
CA ARG A 89 -7.64 8.15 0.66
C ARG A 89 -6.85 8.99 -0.33
N ASN A 90 -5.76 9.62 0.13
CA ASN A 90 -4.96 10.51 -0.71
C ASN A 90 -4.22 9.72 -1.79
N LEU A 91 -3.71 8.53 -1.47
CA LEU A 91 -3.06 7.66 -2.44
C LEU A 91 -4.03 7.17 -3.53
N VAL A 92 -5.23 6.75 -3.15
CA VAL A 92 -6.25 6.33 -4.13
C VAL A 92 -6.64 7.49 -5.04
N ALA A 93 -6.90 8.68 -4.49
CA ALA A 93 -7.22 9.87 -5.29
C ALA A 93 -6.06 10.26 -6.23
N TRP A 94 -4.82 10.22 -5.73
CA TRP A 94 -3.62 10.47 -6.54
C TRP A 94 -3.45 9.48 -7.68
N LEU A 95 -3.68 8.19 -7.45
CA LEU A 95 -3.56 7.17 -8.49
C LEU A 95 -4.61 7.36 -9.58
N MET A 96 -5.82 7.81 -9.22
CA MET A 96 -6.88 8.03 -10.20
C MET A 96 -6.64 9.24 -11.10
N ASP A 97 -6.28 10.39 -10.54
CA ASP A 97 -6.09 11.61 -11.34
C ASP A 97 -4.98 12.50 -10.74
N PRO A 98 -3.70 12.17 -11.01
CA PRO A 98 -2.59 12.98 -10.53
C PRO A 98 -2.64 14.44 -11.04
N PRO A 99 -2.90 14.73 -12.34
CA PRO A 99 -2.97 16.10 -12.84
C PRO A 99 -4.07 16.96 -12.22
N ALA A 100 -5.19 16.37 -11.80
CA ALA A 100 -6.22 17.08 -11.04
C ALA A 100 -5.73 17.56 -9.67
N ILE A 101 -4.80 16.84 -9.05
CA ILE A 101 -4.28 17.16 -7.73
C ILE A 101 -3.07 18.09 -7.84
N ASP A 102 -2.12 17.76 -8.72
CA ASP A 102 -0.96 18.59 -9.05
C ASP A 102 -0.86 18.76 -10.57
N PRO A 103 -1.33 19.89 -11.13
CA PRO A 103 -1.24 20.15 -12.57
C PRO A 103 0.18 20.19 -13.15
N ALA A 104 1.21 20.31 -12.30
CA ALA A 104 2.61 20.30 -12.72
C ALA A 104 3.24 18.89 -12.68
N THR A 105 2.51 17.87 -12.21
CA THR A 105 3.01 16.50 -12.14
C THR A 105 3.30 15.94 -13.53
N ALA A 106 4.35 15.12 -13.62
CA ALA A 106 4.64 14.34 -14.83
C ALA A 106 3.93 12.98 -14.85
N MET A 107 3.29 12.57 -13.74
CA MET A 107 2.53 11.33 -13.70
C MET A 107 1.19 11.54 -14.41
N PRO A 108 0.91 10.82 -15.52
CA PRO A 108 -0.35 11.02 -16.25
C PRO A 108 -1.53 10.42 -15.48
N ASP A 109 -2.73 10.84 -15.83
CA ASP A 109 -3.94 10.05 -15.60
C ASP A 109 -3.83 8.75 -16.42
N LEU A 110 -3.94 7.61 -15.72
CA LEU A 110 -3.82 6.27 -16.29
C LEU A 110 -5.18 5.65 -16.64
N GLY A 111 -6.29 6.33 -16.34
CA GLY A 111 -7.65 5.83 -16.52
C GLY A 111 -8.03 4.73 -15.53
N LEU A 112 -7.45 4.74 -14.34
CA LEU A 112 -7.72 3.76 -13.30
C LEU A 112 -9.13 3.93 -12.74
N SER A 113 -9.88 2.84 -12.61
CA SER A 113 -11.07 2.85 -11.76
C SER A 113 -10.70 2.94 -10.28
N GLU A 114 -11.63 3.38 -9.42
CA GLU A 114 -11.38 3.42 -7.97
C GLU A 114 -10.97 2.04 -7.43
N ALA A 115 -11.63 0.97 -7.87
CA ALA A 115 -11.33 -0.38 -7.41
C ALA A 115 -9.89 -0.81 -7.76
N GLU A 116 -9.41 -0.49 -8.97
CA GLU A 116 -8.03 -0.75 -9.37
C GLU A 116 -7.03 0.12 -8.62
N ALA A 117 -7.34 1.41 -8.43
CA ALA A 117 -6.51 2.32 -7.65
C ALA A 117 -6.36 1.85 -6.19
N ARG A 118 -7.43 1.31 -5.58
CA ARG A 118 -7.40 0.71 -4.24
C ARG A 118 -6.51 -0.53 -4.18
N ASP A 119 -6.59 -1.41 -5.17
CA ASP A 119 -5.74 -2.60 -5.25
C ASP A 119 -4.25 -2.23 -5.40
N ILE A 120 -3.95 -1.28 -6.29
CA ILE A 120 -2.58 -0.75 -6.46
C ILE A 120 -2.09 -0.12 -5.15
N ALA A 121 -2.90 0.72 -4.50
CA ALA A 121 -2.56 1.35 -3.23
C ALA A 121 -2.26 0.30 -2.15
N ALA A 122 -3.09 -0.75 -2.03
CA ALA A 122 -2.85 -1.84 -1.11
C ALA A 122 -1.52 -2.55 -1.40
N PHE A 123 -1.21 -2.82 -2.67
CA PHE A 123 0.09 -3.36 -3.06
C PHE A 123 1.25 -2.45 -2.66
N LEU A 124 1.16 -1.14 -2.93
CA LEU A 124 2.20 -0.18 -2.56
C LEU A 124 2.44 -0.15 -1.05
N TYR A 125 1.39 -0.29 -0.23
CA TYR A 125 1.52 -0.41 1.22
C TYR A 125 2.08 -1.75 1.72
N THR A 126 2.29 -2.75 0.85
CA THR A 126 3.12 -3.92 1.20
C THR A 126 4.62 -3.63 1.06
N LEU A 127 5.00 -2.60 0.32
CA LEU A 127 6.41 -2.32 0.01
C LEU A 127 7.11 -1.72 1.23
N GLY A 128 7.92 -2.55 1.90
CA GLY A 128 8.63 -2.20 3.13
C GLY A 128 7.73 -2.13 4.37
N ALA A 129 6.55 -2.75 4.34
CA ALA A 129 5.80 -3.03 5.56
C ALA A 129 6.65 -3.93 6.46
N SER A 130 7.36 -3.30 7.39
CA SER A 130 8.12 -3.91 8.48
C SER A 130 7.63 -3.29 9.79
N ALA A 131 8.04 -3.82 10.94
CA ALA A 131 7.60 -3.34 12.26
C ALA A 131 7.77 -1.81 12.49
N ALA A 132 8.57 -1.10 11.67
CA ALA A 132 8.70 0.35 11.71
C ALA A 132 7.47 1.11 11.15
N ALA A 133 6.73 0.55 10.19
CA ALA A 133 5.52 1.17 9.63
C ALA A 133 4.36 1.16 10.63
N GLU A 134 4.31 0.17 11.53
CA GLU A 134 3.35 0.09 12.64
C GLU A 134 3.49 1.25 13.63
N ALA A 135 4.70 1.79 13.77
CA ALA A 135 4.99 2.88 14.72
C ALA A 135 4.49 4.25 14.26
N TYR A 136 4.11 4.42 12.98
CA TYR A 136 3.59 5.68 12.45
C TYR A 136 2.06 5.68 12.47
N ARG A 137 1.43 6.20 13.53
CA ARG A 137 0.00 6.52 13.52
C ARG A 137 -0.15 7.95 12.99
N PRO A 138 -0.89 8.21 11.89
CA PRO A 138 -1.18 9.59 11.50
C PRO A 138 -1.86 10.28 12.69
N VAL A 139 -1.41 11.50 13.00
CA VAL A 139 -1.82 12.26 14.19
C VAL A 139 -3.31 12.62 14.09
N ALA A 140 -4.18 11.70 14.51
CA ALA A 140 -5.56 11.98 14.85
C ALA A 140 -5.58 12.46 16.32
N GLU A 141 -5.91 13.75 16.48
CA GLU A 141 -5.93 14.55 17.72
C GLU A 141 -4.62 14.59 18.53
N LEU A 142 -3.88 15.70 18.40
CA LEU A 142 -2.97 16.12 19.48
C LEU A 142 -3.82 16.47 20.72
N PRO A 143 -3.48 15.98 21.93
CA PRO A 143 -4.03 16.57 23.15
C PRO A 143 -3.61 18.05 23.19
N PRO A 144 -4.39 18.96 23.81
CA PRO A 144 -4.01 20.36 23.89
C PRO A 144 -2.64 20.47 24.56
N VAL A 145 -1.63 20.85 23.77
CA VAL A 145 -0.30 21.15 24.28
C VAL A 145 -0.41 22.46 25.06
N GLY A 146 -0.27 22.38 26.37
CA GLY A 146 -0.02 23.54 27.20
C GLY A 146 1.30 24.15 26.75
N LEU A 147 1.23 25.34 26.16
CA LEU A 147 2.40 26.11 25.77
C LEU A 147 3.10 26.55 27.06
N GLU A 148 4.23 25.93 27.37
CA GLU A 148 5.23 26.51 28.25
C GLU A 148 6.37 27.04 27.38
N ASP A 149 6.69 28.30 27.59
CA ASP A 149 7.48 29.15 26.72
C ASP A 149 8.96 28.76 26.76
N GLY A 150 9.48 28.16 25.69
CA GLY A 150 10.88 27.76 25.61
C GLY A 150 11.41 27.82 24.19
N GLY A 151 11.84 29.01 23.78
CA GLY A 151 12.33 29.30 22.44
C GLY A 151 13.47 28.39 21.96
N ALA A 152 13.27 27.81 20.78
CA ALA A 152 14.36 27.38 19.91
C ALA A 152 13.94 27.67 18.46
N SER A 153 14.57 28.69 17.88
CA SER A 153 14.48 28.97 16.46
C SER A 153 15.17 27.86 15.67
N SER A 154 14.40 27.03 14.98
CA SER A 154 14.89 26.17 13.88
C SER A 154 14.64 26.87 12.54
N PRO A 155 15.56 26.79 11.58
CA PRO A 155 15.36 27.37 10.26
C PRO A 155 14.42 26.49 9.43
N GLY A 156 13.30 27.08 8.98
CA GLY A 156 12.58 26.72 7.76
C GLY A 156 12.21 25.25 7.55
N ALA A 157 11.34 24.70 8.40
CA ALA A 157 10.50 23.58 7.99
C ALA A 157 9.47 24.12 6.99
N GLY A 158 9.62 23.77 5.72
CA GLY A 158 8.58 23.96 4.72
C GLY A 158 7.29 23.32 5.21
N GLU A 159 6.19 24.03 4.96
CA GLU A 159 4.80 23.71 5.32
C GLU A 159 4.53 22.20 5.30
N GLY A 160 4.06 21.66 6.43
CA GLY A 160 3.88 20.22 6.62
C GLY A 160 2.99 19.59 5.57
N ALA A 161 3.17 18.28 5.34
CA ALA A 161 2.35 17.50 4.41
C ALA A 161 0.86 17.71 4.72
N THR A 162 0.13 18.32 3.78
CA THR A 162 -1.28 18.66 3.95
C THR A 162 -2.15 17.51 3.44
N ASP A 163 -3.26 17.24 4.09
CA ASP A 163 -4.24 16.35 3.49
C ASP A 163 -4.91 17.04 2.31
N ILE A 164 -5.24 16.28 1.25
CA ILE A 164 -6.18 16.76 0.24
C ILE A 164 -7.51 17.05 0.97
N PRO A 165 -8.15 18.22 0.75
CA PRO A 165 -9.50 18.46 1.25
C PRO A 165 -10.44 17.30 0.87
N ILE A 166 -11.29 16.89 1.81
CA ILE A 166 -12.15 15.71 1.64
C ILE A 166 -13.00 15.87 0.37
N GLU A 167 -13.53 17.06 0.16
CA GLU A 167 -14.38 17.44 -0.96
C GLU A 167 -13.64 17.22 -2.27
N ARG A 168 -12.39 17.70 -2.37
CA ARG A 168 -11.57 17.54 -3.58
C ARG A 168 -11.27 16.08 -3.88
N ALA A 169 -10.98 15.28 -2.85
CA ALA A 169 -10.76 13.84 -3.02
C ALA A 169 -12.05 13.13 -3.46
N MET A 170 -13.18 13.45 -2.82
CA MET A 170 -14.48 12.88 -3.17
C MET A 170 -14.94 13.29 -4.57
N ASP A 171 -14.62 14.50 -5.03
CA ASP A 171 -14.91 14.96 -6.40
C ASP A 171 -14.16 14.10 -7.42
N ILE A 172 -12.88 13.80 -7.18
CA ILE A 172 -12.07 12.94 -8.07
C ILE A 172 -12.62 11.51 -8.10
N LEU A 173 -12.98 10.98 -6.93
CA LEU A 173 -13.59 9.66 -6.79
C LEU A 173 -14.95 9.59 -7.52
N SER A 174 -15.74 10.66 -7.43
CA SER A 174 -17.07 10.73 -8.04
C SER A 174 -17.02 10.96 -9.54
N SER A 175 -16.04 11.72 -10.05
CA SER A 175 -15.92 12.04 -11.48
C SER A 175 -15.48 10.85 -12.34
N HIS A 176 -14.88 9.83 -11.74
CA HIS A 176 -14.38 8.62 -12.40
C HIS A 176 -15.16 7.35 -12.05
N SER A 177 -16.26 7.49 -11.30
CA SER A 177 -17.17 6.36 -11.12
C SER A 177 -17.75 5.98 -12.49
N PRO A 178 -17.64 4.71 -12.92
CA PRO A 178 -18.25 4.29 -14.18
C PRO A 178 -19.75 4.54 -14.06
N GLU A 179 -20.33 5.32 -14.98
CA GLU A 179 -21.78 5.30 -15.17
C GLU A 179 -22.17 3.83 -15.34
N THR A 180 -23.08 3.34 -14.50
CA THR A 180 -23.60 1.98 -14.63
C THR A 180 -24.08 1.81 -16.07
N PRO A 181 -23.54 0.86 -16.86
CA PRO A 181 -23.97 0.70 -18.24
C PRO A 181 -25.47 0.47 -18.24
N ASP A 182 -26.19 1.21 -19.10
CA ASP A 182 -27.62 1.05 -19.30
C ASP A 182 -27.88 -0.45 -19.61
N PRO A 183 -28.66 -1.15 -18.77
CA PRO A 183 -28.96 -2.56 -19.00
C PRO A 183 -29.66 -2.82 -20.34
N ALA A 184 -30.18 -1.78 -21.00
CA ALA A 184 -30.77 -1.86 -22.34
C ALA A 184 -29.73 -1.88 -23.47
N ALA A 185 -28.47 -1.49 -23.26
CA ALA A 185 -27.47 -1.38 -24.32
C ALA A 185 -26.69 -2.70 -24.58
N ALA A 186 -26.94 -3.76 -23.81
CA ALA A 186 -26.29 -5.07 -23.95
C ALA A 186 -27.13 -6.12 -24.71
N ALA A 187 -28.23 -5.68 -25.34
CA ALA A 187 -29.14 -6.55 -26.08
C ALA A 187 -29.38 -6.00 -27.49
N ASP A 188 -28.33 -5.99 -28.32
CA ASP A 188 -28.43 -5.92 -29.79
C ASP A 188 -27.25 -6.66 -30.45
#